data_AF-A0A3R9QVR8-F1
#
_entry.id   AF-A0A3R9QVR8-F1
#
_cell.length_a   1.000
_cell.length_b   1.000
_cell.length_c   1.000
_cell.angle_alpha   90.00
_cell.angle_beta   90.00
_cell.angle_gamma   90.00
#
_symmetry.space_group_name_H-M   'P 1'
#
loop_
_entity.id
_entity.type
_entity.pdbx_description
1 polymer ?
#
loop_
_entity_poly.entity_id
_entity_poly.type
_entity_poly.pdbx_seq_one_letter_code
_entity_poly.pdbx_strand_id
1 'polypeptide(L)'
;MSAEIQRHILTLLGDIQDPTMRANIATTITLIVDAFTAGLADYEEARKDLIDTCEGVLAMTDPEAITPEGKQRIKERAEAIADSILKVAKLTMIRQSVMRRTAERTRMGRF
;
A
#
# COMPACT_ATOMS: atom_id res chain seq x y z
N MET A 1 -1.82 -8.81 6.64
CA MET A 1 -2.33 -7.87 5.62
C MET A 1 -3.86 -7.84 5.66
N SER A 2 -4.49 -6.66 5.55
CA SER A 2 -5.97 -6.54 5.56
C SER A 2 -6.57 -6.93 4.19
N ALA A 3 -7.82 -7.41 4.18
CA ALA A 3 -8.52 -7.78 2.94
C ALA A 3 -8.76 -6.57 2.00
N GLU A 4 -8.88 -5.37 2.57
CA GLU A 4 -8.97 -4.11 1.82
C GLU A 4 -7.69 -3.81 1.01
N ILE A 5 -6.51 -4.00 1.63
CA ILE A 5 -5.22 -3.79 0.95
C ILE A 5 -5.06 -4.79 -0.19
N GLN A 6 -5.43 -6.06 0.04
CA GLN A 6 -5.42 -7.07 -1.02
C GLN A 6 -6.31 -6.69 -2.20
N ARG A 7 -7.49 -6.10 -1.96
CA ARG A 7 -8.37 -5.66 -3.05
C ARG A 7 -7.75 -4.54 -3.87
N HIS A 8 -7.11 -3.57 -3.23
CA HIS A 8 -6.41 -2.49 -3.94
C HIS A 8 -5.26 -3.03 -4.79
N ILE A 9 -4.48 -3.97 -4.26
CA ILE A 9 -3.42 -4.66 -5.00
C ILE A 9 -4.01 -5.41 -6.20
N LEU A 10 -5.06 -6.21 -6.01
CA LEU A 10 -5.69 -6.96 -7.11
C LEU A 10 -6.29 -6.04 -8.19
N THR A 11 -6.83 -4.88 -7.79
CA THR A 11 -7.37 -3.89 -8.73
C THR A 11 -6.26 -3.24 -9.56
N LEU A 12 -5.13 -2.92 -8.94
CA LEU A 12 -3.96 -2.35 -9.63
C LEU A 12 -3.36 -3.35 -10.63
N LEU A 13 -3.35 -4.64 -10.28
CA LEU A 13 -2.70 -5.69 -11.05
C LEU A 13 -3.61 -6.35 -12.10
N GLY A 14 -4.89 -5.97 -12.18
CA GLY A 14 -5.88 -6.63 -13.03
C GLY A 14 -5.52 -6.65 -14.52
N ASP A 15 -4.84 -5.61 -14.99
CA ASP A 15 -4.45 -5.46 -16.39
C ASP A 15 -3.08 -6.09 -16.70
N ILE A 16 -2.33 -6.54 -15.68
CA ILE A 16 -1.01 -7.18 -15.85
C ILE A 16 -1.20 -8.66 -16.11
N GLN A 17 -0.88 -9.09 -17.33
CA GLN A 17 -1.00 -10.49 -17.74
C GLN A 17 0.12 -11.38 -17.17
N ASP A 18 1.33 -10.84 -16.99
CA ASP A 18 2.48 -11.60 -16.48
C ASP A 18 2.32 -11.93 -14.97
N PRO A 19 2.16 -13.21 -14.60
CA PRO A 19 2.02 -13.62 -13.21
C PRO A 19 3.24 -13.30 -12.34
N THR A 20 4.44 -13.30 -12.93
CA THR A 20 5.69 -13.01 -12.19
C THR A 20 5.74 -11.54 -11.82
N MET A 21 5.47 -10.67 -12.78
CA MET A 21 5.38 -9.23 -12.56
C MET A 21 4.32 -8.88 -11.51
N ARG A 22 3.12 -9.50 -11.58
CA ARG A 22 2.08 -9.33 -10.55
C ARG A 22 2.56 -9.70 -9.15
N ALA A 23 3.21 -10.85 -9.01
CA ALA A 23 3.73 -11.32 -7.72
C ALA A 23 4.80 -10.38 -7.16
N ASN A 24 5.71 -9.91 -8.02
CA ASN A 24 6.76 -8.97 -7.62
C ASN A 24 6.19 -7.64 -7.15
N ILE A 25 5.25 -7.05 -7.89
CA ILE A 25 4.61 -5.78 -7.50
C ILE A 25 3.83 -5.94 -6.20
N ALA A 26 3.04 -7.01 -6.06
CA ALA A 26 2.30 -7.30 -4.83
C ALA A 26 3.25 -7.42 -3.63
N THR A 27 4.40 -8.07 -3.82
CA THR A 27 5.44 -8.22 -2.79
C THR A 27 6.02 -6.86 -2.41
N THR A 28 6.37 -6.01 -3.38
CA THR A 28 6.88 -4.65 -3.12
C THR A 28 5.89 -3.80 -2.33
N ILE A 29 4.62 -3.76 -2.74
CA ILE A 29 3.57 -3.01 -2.03
C ILE A 29 3.42 -3.55 -0.59
N THR A 30 3.46 -4.86 -0.42
CA THR A 30 3.36 -5.49 0.91
C THR A 30 4.54 -5.09 1.79
N LEU A 31 5.77 -5.10 1.26
CA LEU A 31 6.96 -4.69 2.00
C LEU A 31 6.88 -3.23 2.47
N ILE A 32 6.40 -2.31 1.63
CA ILE A 32 6.24 -0.90 1.99
C ILE A 32 5.21 -0.76 3.12
N VAL A 33 4.06 -1.44 3.00
CA VAL A 33 3.02 -1.43 4.04
C VAL A 33 3.52 -2.03 5.35
N ASP A 34 4.25 -3.13 5.29
CA ASP A 34 4.79 -3.78 6.48
C ASP A 34 5.85 -2.89 7.16
N ALA A 35 6.73 -2.24 6.39
CA ALA A 35 7.67 -1.27 6.93
C ALA A 35 6.98 -0.09 7.62
N PHE A 36 5.95 0.49 6.98
CA PHE A 36 5.15 1.57 7.56
C PHE A 36 4.41 1.12 8.84
N THR A 37 3.72 -0.01 8.83
CA THR A 37 2.96 -0.49 9.99
C THR A 37 3.84 -0.97 11.14
N ALA A 38 5.06 -1.40 10.87
CA ALA A 38 6.09 -1.68 11.86
C ALA A 38 6.74 -0.41 12.44
N GLY A 39 6.47 0.77 11.87
CA GLY A 39 7.09 2.04 12.26
C GLY A 39 8.55 2.19 11.80
N LEU A 40 8.96 1.44 10.78
CA LEU A 40 10.30 1.51 10.18
C LEU A 40 10.42 2.58 9.09
N ALA A 41 9.28 3.02 8.53
CA ALA A 41 9.18 4.11 7.58
C ALA A 41 8.09 5.09 8.06
N ASP A 42 8.29 6.38 7.80
CA ASP A 42 7.26 7.38 8.08
C ASP A 42 6.16 7.39 7.00
N TYR A 43 5.12 8.19 7.22
CA TYR A 43 4.00 8.25 6.30
C TYR A 43 4.39 8.81 4.93
N GLU A 44 5.23 9.84 4.88
CA GLU A 44 5.59 10.52 3.63
C GLU A 44 6.53 9.66 2.79
N GLU A 45 7.47 8.98 3.43
CA GLU A 45 8.36 8.01 2.80
C GLU A 45 7.56 6.85 2.19
N ALA A 46 6.71 6.19 3.00
CA ALA A 46 5.88 5.09 2.53
C ALA A 46 4.90 5.54 1.43
N ARG A 47 4.38 6.77 1.50
CA ARG A 47 3.50 7.34 0.48
C ARG A 47 4.23 7.52 -0.83
N LYS A 48 5.40 8.14 -0.79
CA LYS A 48 6.23 8.35 -1.96
C LYS A 48 6.58 7.03 -2.64
N ASP A 49 7.04 6.04 -1.89
CA ASP A 49 7.44 4.74 -2.45
C ASP A 49 6.24 3.98 -3.05
N LEU A 50 5.06 4.08 -2.44
CA LEU A 50 3.83 3.52 -3.01
C LEU A 50 3.40 4.24 -4.29
N ILE A 51 3.51 5.57 -4.35
CA ILE A 51 3.23 6.35 -5.55
C ILE A 51 4.16 5.92 -6.67
N ASP A 52 5.47 5.94 -6.44
CA ASP A 52 6.47 5.59 -7.44
C ASP A 52 6.24 4.16 -7.98
N THR A 53 5.89 3.22 -7.09
CA THR A 53 5.54 1.84 -7.47
C THR A 53 4.26 1.80 -8.31
N CYS A 54 3.19 2.47 -7.88
CA CYS A 54 1.91 2.47 -8.60
C CYS A 54 2.01 3.19 -9.94
N GLU A 55 2.73 4.30 -10.02
CA GLU A 55 2.99 5.03 -11.26
C GLU A 55 3.73 4.15 -12.27
N GLY A 56 4.80 3.47 -11.84
CA GLY A 56 5.54 2.55 -12.70
C GLY A 56 4.64 1.46 -13.30
N VAL A 57 3.77 0.88 -12.47
CA VAL A 57 2.83 -0.16 -12.89
C VAL A 57 1.78 0.36 -13.88
N LEU A 58 1.19 1.51 -13.58
CA LEU A 58 0.18 2.13 -14.43
C LEU A 58 0.79 2.60 -15.76
N ALA A 59 2.00 3.16 -15.74
CA ALA A 59 2.72 3.57 -16.95
C ALA A 59 3.09 2.40 -17.87
N MET A 60 3.33 1.21 -17.31
CA MET A 60 3.59 -0.01 -18.09
C MET A 60 2.34 -0.59 -18.75
N THR A 61 1.16 -0.27 -18.23
CA THR A 61 -0.11 -0.86 -18.67
C THR A 61 -1.00 0.11 -19.46
N ASP A 62 -0.72 1.41 -19.40
CA ASP A 62 -1.47 2.47 -20.08
C ASP A 62 -0.71 3.02 -21.30
N PRO A 63 -1.17 2.79 -22.55
CA PRO A 63 -0.55 3.33 -23.75
C PRO A 63 -0.49 4.86 -23.81
N GLU A 64 -1.40 5.56 -23.10
CA GLU A 64 -1.45 7.03 -23.09
C GLU A 64 -0.39 7.65 -22.17
N ALA A 65 0.36 6.84 -21.41
CA ALA A 65 1.44 7.26 -20.51
C ALA A 65 2.56 8.08 -21.20
N ILE A 66 2.61 8.09 -22.53
CA ILE A 66 3.57 8.89 -23.30
C ILE A 66 3.17 10.37 -23.40
N THR A 67 1.88 10.67 -23.27
CA THR A 67 1.33 12.04 -23.40
C THR A 67 1.41 12.79 -22.06
N PRO A 68 1.55 14.14 -22.06
CA PRO A 68 1.48 14.92 -20.84
C PRO A 68 0.21 14.68 -20.02
N GLU A 69 -0.94 14.58 -20.70
CA GLU A 69 -2.24 14.34 -20.08
C GLU A 69 -2.33 12.93 -19.47
N GLY A 70 -1.83 11.91 -20.19
CA GLY A 70 -1.77 10.54 -19.69
C GLY A 70 -0.84 10.38 -18.49
N LYS A 71 0.33 11.04 -18.50
CA LYS A 71 1.25 11.07 -17.34
C LYS A 71 0.58 11.66 -16.11
N GLN A 72 -0.13 12.78 -16.28
CA GLN A 72 -0.85 13.43 -15.19
C GLN A 72 -1.95 12.53 -14.63
N ARG A 73 -2.74 11.87 -15.49
CA ARG A 73 -3.79 10.92 -15.07
C ARG A 73 -3.21 9.73 -14.30
N ILE A 74 -2.08 9.20 -14.75
CA ILE A 74 -1.39 8.07 -14.10
C ILE A 74 -0.93 8.47 -12.70
N LYS A 75 -0.31 9.64 -12.57
CA LYS A 75 0.11 10.20 -11.29
C LYS A 75 -1.06 10.35 -10.32
N GLU A 76 -2.15 10.98 -10.75
CA GLU A 76 -3.35 11.16 -9.92
C GLU A 76 -3.94 9.82 -9.45
N ARG A 77 -3.97 8.83 -10.34
CA ARG A 77 -4.46 7.48 -10.02
C ARG A 77 -3.51 6.76 -9.07
N ALA A 78 -2.21 6.89 -9.24
CA ALA A 78 -1.20 6.33 -8.35
C ALA A 78 -1.28 6.93 -6.94
N GLU A 79 -1.40 8.26 -6.85
CA GLU A 79 -1.62 8.99 -5.59
C GLU A 79 -2.88 8.50 -4.87
N ALA A 80 -4.01 8.40 -5.58
CA ALA A 80 -5.26 7.92 -4.99
C ALA A 80 -5.16 6.47 -4.46
N ILE A 81 -4.46 5.58 -5.18
CA ILE A 81 -4.25 4.20 -4.75
C ILE A 81 -3.34 4.15 -3.52
N ALA A 82 -2.21 4.84 -3.55
CA ALA A 82 -1.26 4.91 -2.45
C ALA A 82 -1.92 5.45 -1.17
N ASP A 83 -2.68 6.55 -1.27
CA ASP A 83 -3.40 7.15 -0.15
C ASP A 83 -4.46 6.21 0.42
N SER A 84 -5.18 5.46 -0.43
CA SER A 84 -6.15 4.47 0.04
C SER A 84 -5.47 3.33 0.80
N ILE A 85 -4.36 2.80 0.28
CA ILE A 85 -3.57 1.75 0.92
C ILE A 85 -3.06 2.21 2.29
N LEU A 86 -2.44 3.40 2.36
CA LEU A 86 -1.89 3.92 3.60
C LEU A 86 -2.95 4.27 4.64
N LYS A 87 -4.11 4.77 4.21
CA LYS A 87 -5.24 5.00 5.12
C LYS A 87 -5.66 3.71 5.82
N VAL A 88 -5.78 2.61 5.07
CA VAL A 88 -6.11 1.29 5.63
C VAL A 88 -4.97 0.74 6.50
N ALA A 89 -3.72 0.91 6.07
CA ALA A 89 -2.55 0.50 6.84
C ALA A 89 -2.47 1.24 8.19
N LYS A 90 -2.73 2.54 8.21
CA LYS A 90 -2.76 3.38 9.41
C LYS A 90 -3.83 2.91 10.39
N LEU A 91 -5.04 2.59 9.91
CA LEU A 91 -6.10 2.02 10.75
C LEU A 91 -5.68 0.66 11.36
N THR A 92 -4.99 -0.16 10.57
CA THR A 92 -4.47 -1.45 11.03
C THR A 92 -3.41 -1.26 12.13
N MET A 93 -2.47 -0.33 11.94
CA MET A 93 -1.44 0.02 12.92
C MET A 93 -2.06 0.54 14.24
N ILE A 94 -3.06 1.43 14.15
CA ILE A 94 -3.79 1.93 15.32
C ILE A 94 -4.47 0.77 16.05
N ARG A 95 -5.17 -0.11 15.33
CA ARG A 95 -5.83 -1.29 15.91
C ARG A 95 -4.83 -2.19 16.64
N GLN A 96 -3.68 -2.50 16.03
CA GLN A 96 -2.64 -3.30 16.65
C GLN A 96 -2.10 -2.65 17.94
N SER A 97 -1.88 -1.33 17.92
CA SER A 97 -1.44 -0.58 19.10
C SER A 97 -2.45 -0.66 20.25
N VAL A 98 -3.75 -0.48 19.95
CA VAL A 98 -4.83 -0.60 20.95
C VAL A 98 -4.92 -2.01 21.51
N MET A 99 -4.85 -3.03 20.65
CA MET A 99 -4.90 -4.43 21.09
C MET A 99 -3.69 -4.79 21.97
N ARG A 100 -2.49 -4.30 21.63
CA ARG A 100 -1.28 -4.52 22.44
C ARG A 100 -1.41 -3.92 23.84
N ARG A 101 -1.85 -2.66 23.95
CA ARG A 101 -2.09 -1.98 25.24
C ARG A 101 -3.15 -2.69 26.08
N THR A 102 -4.19 -3.22 25.45
CA THR A 102 -5.26 -3.95 26.14
C THR A 102 -4.74 -5.29 26.67
N ALA A 103 -3.95 -6.02 25.89
CA ALA A 103 -3.34 -7.28 26.32
C ALA A 103 -2.33 -7.09 27.46
N GLU A 104 -1.53 -6.01 27.42
CA GLU A 104 -0.62 -5.63 28.50
C GLU A 104 -1.38 -5.40 29.83
N ARG A 105 -2.53 -4.70 29.79
CA ARG A 105 -3.38 -4.49 30.98
C ARG A 105 -3.94 -5.79 31.55
N THR A 106 -4.43 -6.70 30.71
CA THR A 106 -4.95 -8.00 31.16
C THR A 106 -3.86 -8.88 31.78
N ARG A 107 -2.60 -8.77 31.31
CA ARG A 107 -1.46 -9.50 31.91
C ARG A 107 -1.03 -8.90 33.25
N MET A 108 -1.09 -7.58 33.42
CA MET A 108 -0.73 -6.92 34.68
C MET A 108 -1.77 -7.11 35.79
N GLY A 109 -3.06 -7.29 35.46
CA GLY A 109 -4.12 -7.57 36.43
C GLY A 109 -4.20 -9.04 36.90
N ARG A 110 -3.21 -9.87 36.58
CA ARG A 110 -3.12 -11.29 36.99
C ARG A 110 -2.10 -11.56 38.11
N PHE A 111 -1.68 -10.52 38.84
CA PHE A 111 -0.84 -10.63 40.03
C PHE A 111 -1.59 -10.13 41.26
#